data_AF-A0A917ABS5-F1
#
_entry.id   AF-A0A917ABS5-F1
#
_cell.length_a   1.000
_cell.length_b   1.000
_cell.length_c   1.000
_cell.angle_alpha   90.00
_cell.angle_beta   90.00
_cell.angle_gamma   90.00
#
_symmetry.space_group_name_H-M   'P 1'
#
loop_
_entity.id
_entity.type
_entity.pdbx_description
1 polymer ?
#
loop_
_entity_poly.entity_id
_entity_poly.type
_entity_poly.pdbx_seq_one_letter_code
_entity_poly.pdbx_strand_id
1 'polypeptide(L)'
;MTSTQDILAIALAQFPLPSEMFPPDGTFWLTLYLVGDPARYVMARPAIEVNGWKNLCNHDDFAGFSYPKKKVRNDVAEVQDVLQSVIGTCHDMDMGITLIDADTAFDPKRSIFRTLYKAG
;
A
#
# COMPACT_ATOMS: atom_id res chain seq x y z
N MET A 1 -17.38 -2.07 5.48
CA MET A 1 -16.00 -1.66 5.14
C MET A 1 -15.30 -1.30 6.44
N THR A 2 -14.08 -1.78 6.64
CA THR A 2 -13.19 -1.34 7.72
C THR A 2 -12.96 0.16 7.60
N SER A 3 -12.98 0.91 8.70
CA SER A 3 -12.77 2.35 8.62
C SER A 3 -11.34 2.69 8.19
N THR A 4 -11.15 3.86 7.58
CA THR A 4 -9.81 4.33 7.17
C THR A 4 -8.85 4.43 8.35
N GLN A 5 -9.37 4.80 9.52
CA GLN A 5 -8.61 4.89 10.78
C GLN A 5 -8.18 3.51 11.29
N ASP A 6 -9.06 2.50 11.17
CA ASP A 6 -8.74 1.13 11.60
C ASP A 6 -7.64 0.52 10.72
N ILE A 7 -7.70 0.73 9.40
CA ILE A 7 -6.67 0.24 8.47
C ILE A 7 -5.31 0.85 8.86
N LEU A 8 -5.27 2.16 9.08
CA LEU A 8 -4.05 2.87 9.49
C LEU A 8 -3.52 2.34 10.83
N ALA A 9 -4.39 2.21 11.85
CA ALA A 9 -4.01 1.73 13.17
C ALA A 9 -3.44 0.30 13.13
N ILE A 10 -4.06 -0.61 12.37
CA ILE A 10 -3.58 -1.99 12.22
C ILE A 10 -2.22 -2.02 11.53
N ALA A 11 -2.05 -1.26 10.45
CA ALA A 11 -0.78 -1.20 9.71
C ALA A 11 0.36 -0.65 10.57
N LEU A 12 0.12 0.44 11.29
CA LEU A 12 1.13 1.06 12.15
C LEU A 12 1.48 0.22 13.38
N ALA A 13 0.58 -0.64 13.86
CA ALA A 13 0.86 -1.58 14.96
C ALA A 13 1.93 -2.64 14.61
N GLN A 14 2.32 -2.77 13.33
CA GLN A 14 3.40 -3.67 12.93
C GLN A 14 4.82 -3.07 13.08
N PHE A 15 4.93 -1.80 13.47
CA PHE A 15 6.22 -1.13 13.63
C PHE A 15 6.74 -1.25 15.09
N PRO A 16 8.08 -1.28 15.29
CA PRO A 16 9.12 -1.27 14.26
C PRO A 16 9.17 -2.58 13.47
N LEU A 17 9.50 -2.48 12.19
CA LEU A 17 9.66 -3.66 11.34
C LEU A 17 10.89 -4.48 11.75
N PRO A 18 10.93 -5.81 11.48
CA PRO A 18 12.07 -6.65 11.83
C PRO A 18 13.35 -6.20 11.14
N SER A 19 14.36 -5.81 11.94
CA SER A 19 15.58 -5.14 11.46
C SER A 19 16.45 -5.98 10.52
N GLU A 20 16.37 -7.31 10.63
CA GLU A 20 17.06 -8.26 9.75
C GLU A 20 16.57 -8.20 8.31
N MET A 21 15.33 -7.75 8.10
CA MET A 21 14.69 -7.64 6.79
C MET A 21 14.53 -6.18 6.36
N PHE A 22 14.21 -5.30 7.31
CA PHE A 22 13.98 -3.88 7.10
C PHE A 22 14.89 -3.07 8.03
N PRO A 23 16.13 -2.75 7.59
CA PRO A 23 17.06 -2.01 8.40
C PRO A 23 16.45 -0.68 8.91
N PRO A 24 16.75 -0.28 10.16
CA PRO A 24 16.48 1.08 10.63
C PRO A 24 17.10 2.10 9.68
N ASP A 25 16.43 3.22 9.45
CA ASP A 25 16.83 4.28 8.49
C ASP A 25 16.94 3.82 7.02
N GLY A 26 16.64 2.54 6.74
CA GLY A 26 16.58 1.99 5.40
C GLY A 26 15.34 2.44 4.63
N THR A 27 15.15 1.86 3.46
CA THR A 27 13.94 2.08 2.65
C THR A 27 13.28 0.77 2.30
N PHE A 28 11.97 0.77 2.19
CA PHE A 28 11.19 -0.36 1.71
C PHE A 28 10.09 0.14 0.77
N TRP A 29 9.36 -0.79 0.14
CA TRP A 29 8.22 -0.48 -0.71
C TRP A 29 6.93 -0.76 0.05
N LEU A 30 6.11 0.26 0.26
CA LEU A 30 4.72 0.05 0.65
C LEU A 30 3.93 -0.39 -0.58
N THR A 31 3.12 -1.41 -0.43
CA THR A 31 2.31 -1.99 -1.51
C THR A 31 0.88 -2.10 -1.04
N LEU A 32 -0.07 -1.59 -1.83
CA LEU A 32 -1.49 -1.78 -1.57
C LEU A 32 -2.08 -2.75 -2.58
N TYR A 33 -3.09 -3.47 -2.12
CA TYR A 33 -3.88 -4.38 -2.94
C TYR A 33 -5.29 -3.79 -2.97
N LEU A 34 -5.61 -3.16 -4.09
CA LEU A 34 -6.86 -2.43 -4.26
C LEU A 34 -7.89 -3.28 -5.02
N VAL A 35 -9.12 -3.28 -4.53
CA VAL A 35 -10.30 -3.87 -5.19
C VAL A 35 -11.36 -2.80 -5.43
N GLY A 36 -12.15 -2.98 -6.47
CA GLY A 36 -13.25 -2.07 -6.80
C GLY A 36 -13.73 -2.27 -8.23
N ASP A 37 -14.68 -1.45 -8.65
CA ASP A 37 -15.09 -1.40 -10.06
C ASP A 37 -13.89 -0.97 -10.93
N PRO A 38 -13.59 -1.67 -12.04
CA PRO A 38 -12.54 -1.27 -12.98
C PRO A 38 -12.60 0.20 -13.42
N ALA A 39 -13.80 0.77 -13.58
CA ALA A 39 -13.98 2.18 -13.93
C ALA A 39 -13.51 3.12 -12.81
N ARG A 40 -13.75 2.75 -11.54
CA ARG A 40 -13.25 3.49 -10.36
C ARG A 40 -11.74 3.45 -10.30
N TYR A 41 -11.14 2.29 -10.60
CA TYR A 41 -9.70 2.16 -10.67
C TYR A 41 -9.05 3.09 -11.71
N VAL A 42 -9.62 3.15 -12.93
CA VAL A 42 -9.14 4.06 -13.98
C VAL A 42 -9.15 5.53 -13.51
N MET A 43 -10.13 5.92 -12.71
CA MET A 43 -10.21 7.27 -12.13
C MET A 43 -9.27 7.48 -10.94
N ALA A 44 -9.09 6.48 -10.07
CA ALA A 44 -8.24 6.56 -8.90
C ALA A 44 -6.74 6.58 -9.24
N ARG A 45 -6.34 5.85 -10.29
CA ARG A 45 -4.94 5.66 -10.68
C ARG A 45 -4.19 6.99 -10.86
N PRO A 46 -4.65 7.98 -11.64
CA PRO A 46 -3.95 9.26 -11.77
C PRO A 46 -3.75 9.97 -10.43
N ALA A 47 -4.77 9.97 -9.55
CA ALA A 47 -4.69 10.61 -8.24
C ALA A 47 -3.65 9.92 -7.33
N ILE A 48 -3.57 8.59 -7.39
CA ILE A 48 -2.58 7.80 -6.67
C ILE A 48 -1.16 8.05 -7.24
N GLU A 49 -1.01 8.09 -8.57
CA GLU A 49 0.27 8.32 -9.25
C GLU A 49 0.86 9.72 -8.99
N VAL A 50 0.02 10.77 -8.94
CA VAL A 50 0.44 12.14 -8.57
C VAL A 50 1.07 12.18 -7.17
N ASN A 51 0.66 11.29 -6.27
CA ASN A 51 1.22 11.15 -4.93
C ASN A 51 2.50 10.28 -4.89
N GLY A 52 3.09 9.96 -6.05
CA GLY A 52 4.36 9.24 -6.16
C GLY A 52 4.24 7.72 -6.04
N TRP A 53 3.03 7.18 -6.06
CA TRP A 53 2.80 5.74 -6.15
C TRP A 53 2.96 5.28 -7.60
N LYS A 54 3.53 4.10 -7.80
CA LYS A 54 3.72 3.49 -9.11
C LYS A 54 2.90 2.21 -9.18
N ASN A 55 2.00 2.11 -10.13
CA ASN A 55 1.28 0.87 -10.33
C ASN A 55 2.17 -0.18 -10.98
N LEU A 56 2.21 -1.37 -10.42
CA LEU A 56 2.93 -2.49 -11.02
C LEU A 56 2.19 -3.10 -12.20
N CYS A 57 0.87 -2.96 -12.24
CA CYS A 57 0.01 -3.71 -13.14
C CYS A 57 -1.31 -2.97 -13.38
N ASN A 58 -1.97 -3.27 -14.49
CA ASN A 58 -3.38 -2.96 -14.67
C ASN A 58 -4.24 -3.98 -13.89
N HIS A 59 -5.48 -3.63 -13.59
CA HIS A 59 -6.44 -4.46 -12.83
C HIS A 59 -6.49 -5.93 -13.30
N ASP A 60 -6.33 -6.17 -14.60
CA ASP A 60 -6.48 -7.50 -15.21
C ASP A 60 -5.23 -8.39 -15.09
N ASP A 61 -4.09 -7.82 -14.68
CA ASP A 61 -2.80 -8.51 -14.72
C ASP A 61 -2.56 -9.43 -13.50
N PHE A 62 -3.25 -9.20 -12.38
CA PHE A 62 -3.04 -9.93 -11.14
C PHE A 62 -4.35 -10.11 -10.35
N ALA A 63 -5.06 -11.21 -10.64
CA ALA A 63 -6.24 -11.67 -9.88
C ALA A 63 -7.35 -10.62 -9.64
N GLY A 64 -7.45 -9.58 -10.48
CA GLY A 64 -8.45 -8.53 -10.36
C GLY A 64 -8.11 -7.42 -9.34
N PHE A 65 -6.84 -7.23 -9.00
CA PHE A 65 -6.41 -6.16 -8.10
C PHE A 65 -5.56 -5.11 -8.83
N SER A 66 -5.56 -3.89 -8.30
CA SER A 66 -4.50 -2.93 -8.60
C SER A 66 -3.44 -2.93 -7.50
N TYR A 67 -2.18 -2.77 -7.93
CA TYR A 67 -0.98 -2.91 -7.09
C TYR A 67 -0.10 -1.65 -7.10
N PRO A 68 -0.55 -0.51 -6.53
CA PRO A 68 0.32 0.64 -6.37
C PRO A 68 1.41 0.36 -5.32
N LYS A 69 2.65 0.68 -5.67
CA LYS A 69 3.82 0.64 -4.79
C LYS A 69 4.44 2.01 -4.62
N LYS A 70 4.88 2.34 -3.41
CA LYS A 70 5.65 3.56 -3.12
C LYS A 70 6.85 3.24 -2.24
N LYS A 71 8.02 3.75 -2.64
CA LYS A 71 9.23 3.63 -1.84
C LYS A 71 9.18 4.65 -0.71
N VAL A 72 9.40 4.21 0.52
CA VAL A 72 9.40 5.05 1.73
C VAL A 72 10.59 4.70 2.62
N ARG A 73 10.98 5.60 3.51
CA ARG A 73 11.91 5.30 4.59
C ARG A 73 11.24 4.43 5.65
N ASN A 74 12.03 3.61 6.34
CA ASN A 74 11.59 2.85 7.51
C ASN A 74 11.46 3.78 8.73
N ASP A 75 10.56 4.75 8.60
CA ASP A 75 10.24 5.78 9.60
C ASP A 75 8.72 5.80 9.80
N VAL A 76 8.28 5.70 11.06
CA VAL A 76 6.86 5.55 11.39
C VAL A 76 6.06 6.79 11.00
N ALA A 77 6.63 7.99 11.16
CA ALA A 77 5.95 9.23 10.82
C ALA A 77 5.74 9.35 9.30
N GLU A 78 6.77 9.08 8.50
CA GLU A 78 6.66 9.05 7.04
C GLU A 78 5.65 8.00 6.57
N VAL A 79 5.69 6.79 7.14
CA VAL A 79 4.74 5.73 6.78
C VAL A 79 3.31 6.13 7.14
N GLN A 80 3.09 6.72 8.31
CA GLN A 80 1.78 7.21 8.72
C GLN A 80 1.23 8.25 7.73
N ASP A 81 2.03 9.26 7.38
CA ASP A 81 1.62 10.32 6.46
C ASP A 81 1.28 9.76 5.07
N VAL A 82 2.12 8.84 4.57
CA VAL A 82 1.94 8.19 3.27
C VAL A 82 0.69 7.31 3.26
N LEU A 83 0.46 6.51 4.30
CA LEU A 83 -0.70 5.64 4.42
C LEU A 83 -1.99 6.45 4.59
N GLN A 84 -2.00 7.46 5.45
CA GLN A 84 -3.17 8.30 5.66
C GLN A 84 -3.64 8.98 4.36
N SER A 85 -2.69 9.51 3.58
CA SER A 85 -2.97 10.14 2.28
C SER A 85 -3.56 9.16 1.27
N VAL A 86 -2.95 7.98 1.08
CA VAL A 86 -3.42 7.01 0.07
C VAL A 86 -4.72 6.33 0.48
N ILE A 87 -4.93 6.05 1.77
CA ILE A 87 -6.16 5.46 2.28
C ILE A 87 -7.33 6.43 2.06
N GLY A 88 -7.14 7.73 2.36
CA GLY A 88 -8.13 8.76 2.06
C GLY A 88 -8.47 8.84 0.58
N THR A 89 -7.44 8.86 -0.28
CA THR A 89 -7.62 8.86 -1.74
C THR A 89 -8.40 7.64 -2.22
N CYS A 90 -8.11 6.44 -1.70
CA CYS A 90 -8.82 5.22 -2.07
C CYS A 90 -10.29 5.27 -1.62
N HIS A 91 -10.54 5.75 -0.40
CA HIS A 91 -11.89 5.91 0.14
C HIS A 91 -12.74 6.88 -0.69
N ASP A 92 -12.20 8.05 -1.04
CA ASP A 92 -12.90 9.06 -1.85
C ASP A 92 -13.23 8.57 -3.27
N MET A 93 -12.45 7.60 -3.77
CA MET A 93 -12.61 6.99 -5.08
C MET A 93 -13.40 5.68 -5.06
N ASP A 94 -13.96 5.28 -3.91
CA ASP A 94 -14.70 4.02 -3.73
C ASP A 94 -13.86 2.77 -4.07
N MET A 95 -12.57 2.81 -3.69
CA MET A 95 -11.62 1.71 -3.81
C MET A 95 -11.39 1.06 -2.45
N GLY A 96 -11.59 -0.25 -2.36
CA GLY A 96 -11.30 -1.04 -1.17
C GLY A 96 -9.82 -1.43 -1.08
N ILE A 97 -9.26 -1.41 0.13
CA ILE A 97 -7.92 -1.95 0.42
C ILE A 97 -8.09 -3.33 1.09
N THR A 98 -7.55 -4.38 0.47
CA THR A 98 -7.61 -5.74 1.01
C THR A 98 -6.33 -6.17 1.71
N LEU A 99 -5.19 -5.62 1.30
CA LEU A 99 -3.88 -5.95 1.86
C LEU A 99 -2.95 -4.72 1.75
N ILE A 100 -2.10 -4.55 2.76
CA ILE A 100 -0.96 -3.64 2.72
C ILE A 100 0.28 -4.43 3.14
N ASP A 101 1.31 -4.40 2.31
CA ASP A 101 2.58 -5.07 2.58
C ASP A 101 3.75 -4.07 2.61
N ALA A 102 4.74 -4.38 3.43
CA ALA A 102 6.10 -3.85 3.34
C ALA A 102 6.95 -4.84 2.52
N ASP A 103 7.42 -4.41 1.36
CA ASP A 103 8.19 -5.19 0.40
C ASP A 103 9.67 -4.76 0.40
N THR A 104 10.58 -5.72 0.27
CA THR A 104 12.02 -5.44 0.11
C THR A 104 12.37 -5.01 -1.31
N ALA A 105 11.54 -5.35 -2.31
CA ALA A 105 11.79 -5.03 -3.71
C ALA A 105 10.55 -4.52 -4.44
N PHE A 106 10.79 -3.75 -5.51
CA PHE A 106 9.73 -3.30 -6.41
C PHE A 106 9.11 -4.50 -7.16
N ASP A 107 9.96 -5.35 -7.76
CA ASP A 107 9.56 -6.54 -8.50
C ASP A 107 9.03 -7.63 -7.55
N PRO A 108 7.74 -8.03 -7.66
CA PRO A 108 7.15 -9.08 -6.83
C PRO A 108 7.91 -10.42 -6.89
N LYS A 109 8.53 -10.77 -8.01
CA LYS A 109 9.25 -12.05 -8.17
C LYS A 109 10.52 -12.12 -7.32
N ARG A 110 11.01 -10.98 -6.84
CA ARG A 110 12.26 -10.84 -6.09
C ARG A 110 12.03 -10.31 -4.68
N SER A 111 10.79 -10.00 -4.34
CA SER A 111 10.44 -9.36 -3.07
C SER A 111 10.21 -10.41 -1.98
N ILE A 112 10.73 -10.12 -0.80
CA ILE A 112 10.23 -10.68 0.45
C ILE A 112 9.35 -9.60 1.05
N PHE A 113 8.22 -10.00 1.64
CA PHE A 113 7.26 -9.05 2.18
C PHE A 113 6.87 -9.37 3.62
N ARG A 114 6.42 -8.33 4.31
CA ARG A 114 5.77 -8.39 5.62
C ARG A 114 4.41 -7.73 5.50
N THR A 115 3.36 -8.49 5.81
CA THR A 115 2.01 -7.93 5.85
C THR A 115 1.84 -6.96 7.01
N LEU A 116 1.37 -5.77 6.66
CA LEU A 116 1.03 -4.68 7.57
C LEU A 116 -0.45 -4.72 7.94
N TYR A 117 -1.30 -4.96 6.94
CA TYR A 117 -2.75 -5.03 7.11
C TYR A 117 -3.33 -6.08 6.17
N LYS A 118 -4.37 -6.78 6.62
CA LYS A 118 -5.19 -7.69 5.81
C LYS A 118 -6.65 -7.56 6.20
N ALA A 119 -7.54 -7.38 5.22
CA ALA A 119 -8.97 -7.40 5.45
C ALA A 119 -9.42 -8.80 5.91
N GLY A 120 -10.32 -8.85 6.90
CA GLY A 120 -10.92 -10.07 7.43
C GLY A 120 -11.98 -10.69 6.53
#